data_AF-A0A5Q3Q4D0-F1
#
_entry.id   AF-A0A5Q3Q4D0-F1
#
_cell.length_a   1.000
_cell.length_b   1.000
_cell.length_c   1.000
_cell.angle_alpha   90.00
_cell.angle_beta   90.00
_cell.angle_gamma   90.00
#
_symmetry.space_group_name_H-M   'P 1'
#
loop_
_entity.id
_entity.type
_entity.pdbx_description
1 polymer ?
#
loop_
_entity_poly.entity_id
_entity_poly.type
_entity_poly.pdbx_seq_one_letter_code
_entity_poly.pdbx_strand_id
1 'polypeptide(L)'
;MLAEHPERVVTAVRAIARAAPGGVVFHCASGKDRTGILAVVLLTLAGAMPEEIIADYLLTYDRMKQRYEELGIRDQLAAVKELVANHNTTIEASLTATMTSLTMPDFLLDNGLSDTELTTLRTRLTT
;
A
#
# COMPACT_ATOMS: atom_id res chain seq x y z
N MET A 1 -5.48 3.76 9.72
CA MET A 1 -4.02 3.63 9.54
C MET A 1 -3.41 4.65 8.56
N LEU A 2 -3.79 4.70 7.27
CA LEU A 2 -3.26 5.71 6.32
C LEU A 2 -3.66 7.13 6.72
N ALA A 3 -4.97 7.36 6.92
CA ALA A 3 -5.50 8.66 7.36
C ALA A 3 -5.17 9.01 8.82
N GLU A 4 -4.86 8.02 9.66
CA GLU A 4 -4.50 8.23 11.06
C GLU A 4 -3.04 8.67 11.24
N HIS A 5 -2.18 8.32 10.28
CA HIS A 5 -0.75 8.62 10.30
C HIS A 5 -0.24 9.13 8.94
N PRO A 6 -0.84 10.19 8.39
CA PRO A 6 -0.48 10.70 7.06
C PRO A 6 0.98 11.13 6.99
N GLU A 7 1.56 11.61 8.09
CA GLU A 7 2.95 12.04 8.20
C GLU A 7 3.94 10.90 7.91
N ARG A 8 3.58 9.66 8.28
CA ARG A 8 4.42 8.48 8.02
C ARG A 8 4.39 8.10 6.55
N VAL A 9 3.22 8.23 5.91
CA VAL A 9 3.05 7.97 4.48
C VAL A 9 3.85 8.99 3.68
N VAL A 10 3.67 10.28 3.99
CA VAL A 10 4.40 11.39 3.36
C VAL A 10 5.91 11.24 3.54
N THR A 11 6.37 10.84 4.73
CA THR A 11 7.80 10.58 4.98
C THR A 11 8.33 9.44 4.10
N ALA A 12 7.58 8.35 3.97
CA ALA A 12 7.99 7.21 3.16
C ALA A 12 8.06 7.56 1.67
N VAL A 13 7.01 8.19 1.12
CA VAL A 13 7.00 8.57 -0.31
C VAL A 13 8.04 9.65 -0.63
N ARG A 14 8.31 10.57 0.31
CA ARG A 14 9.40 11.54 0.19
C ARG A 14 10.76 10.87 0.14
N ALA A 15 11.00 9.88 1.00
CA ALA A 15 12.25 9.14 0.98
C ALA A 15 12.46 8.43 -0.37
N ILE A 16 11.40 7.88 -0.96
CA ILE A 16 11.44 7.27 -2.30
C ILE A 16 11.73 8.34 -3.37
N ALA A 17 11.06 9.49 -3.34
CA ALA A 17 11.27 10.58 -4.29
C ALA A 17 12.73 11.08 -4.27
N ARG A 18 13.31 11.20 -3.08
CA ARG A 18 14.68 11.72 -2.84
C ARG A 18 15.78 10.65 -2.94
N ALA A 19 15.44 9.38 -3.19
CA ALA A 19 16.42 8.33 -3.31
C ALA A 19 17.42 8.62 -4.45
N ALA A 20 18.61 8.03 -4.39
CA ALA A 20 19.55 8.08 -5.51
C ALA A 20 18.92 7.45 -6.79
N PRO A 21 19.46 7.72 -7.98
CA PRO A 21 19.05 7.01 -9.20
C PRO A 21 19.14 5.48 -9.02
N GLY A 22 18.15 4.76 -9.53
CA GLY A 22 18.05 3.29 -9.43
C GLY A 22 16.80 2.80 -8.71
N GLY A 23 16.73 1.47 -8.51
CA GLY A 23 15.61 0.81 -7.83
C GLY A 23 15.58 1.09 -6.32
N VAL A 24 14.38 1.14 -5.76
CA VAL A 24 14.15 1.31 -4.32
C VAL A 24 13.46 0.07 -3.76
N VAL A 25 14.02 -0.50 -2.70
CA VAL A 25 13.37 -1.56 -1.93
C VAL A 25 12.85 -0.95 -0.63
N PHE A 26 11.57 -1.15 -0.35
CA PHE A 26 10.94 -0.78 0.92
C PHE A 26 10.29 -2.02 1.55
N HIS A 27 10.39 -2.14 2.86
CA HIS A 27 9.82 -3.28 3.58
C HIS A 27 9.40 -2.88 4.99
N CYS A 28 8.60 -3.73 5.62
CA CYS A 28 8.33 -3.72 7.04
C CYS A 28 8.90 -5.00 7.67
N ALA A 29 8.41 -5.42 8.84
CA ALA A 29 8.91 -6.63 9.49
C ALA A 29 8.62 -7.92 8.69
N SER A 30 7.42 -8.00 8.10
CA SER A 30 6.95 -9.18 7.36
C SER A 30 6.73 -8.93 5.87
N GLY A 31 6.86 -7.68 5.42
CA GLY A 31 6.57 -7.30 4.04
C GLY A 31 5.08 -7.30 3.67
N LYS A 32 4.16 -7.44 4.63
CA LYS A 32 2.72 -7.56 4.37
C LYS A 32 1.94 -6.26 4.56
N ASP A 33 1.65 -5.87 5.80
CA ASP A 33 0.61 -4.86 6.03
C ASP A 33 1.09 -3.44 5.69
N ARG A 34 2.15 -2.96 6.36
CA ARG A 34 2.69 -1.61 6.11
C ARG A 34 3.32 -1.49 4.72
N THR A 35 3.92 -2.57 4.23
CA THR A 35 4.49 -2.62 2.88
C THR A 35 3.38 -2.59 1.83
N GLY A 36 2.37 -3.45 1.95
CA GLY A 36 1.24 -3.49 1.03
C GLY A 36 0.44 -2.18 1.02
N ILE A 37 0.22 -1.57 2.17
CA ILE A 37 -0.44 -0.26 2.27
C ILE A 37 0.35 0.84 1.55
N LEU A 38 1.68 0.86 1.69
CA LEU A 38 2.52 1.82 0.94
C LEU A 38 2.53 1.50 -0.56
N ALA A 39 2.54 0.21 -0.94
CA ALA A 39 2.46 -0.22 -2.33
C ALA A 39 1.15 0.24 -2.99
N VAL A 40 0.00 0.14 -2.29
CA VAL A 40 -1.29 0.69 -2.76
C VAL A 40 -1.15 2.17 -3.11
N VAL A 41 -0.57 2.99 -2.21
CA VAL A 41 -0.37 4.43 -2.46
C VAL A 41 0.51 4.67 -3.70
N LEU A 42 1.62 3.96 -3.82
CA LEU A 42 2.55 4.12 -4.93
C LEU A 42 1.94 3.69 -6.27
N LEU A 43 1.22 2.56 -6.30
CA LEU A 43 0.57 2.07 -7.51
C LEU A 43 -0.59 2.98 -7.92
N THR A 44 -1.36 3.53 -6.98
CA THR A 44 -2.37 4.56 -7.27
C THR A 44 -1.73 5.79 -7.92
N LEU A 45 -0.58 6.25 -7.42
CA LEU A 45 0.15 7.38 -8.01
C LEU A 45 0.75 7.07 -9.39
N ALA A 46 1.13 5.81 -9.62
CA ALA A 46 1.63 5.32 -10.90
C ALA A 46 0.52 5.18 -11.96
N GLY A 47 -0.76 5.28 -11.55
CA GLY A 47 -1.90 5.15 -12.45
C GLY A 47 -2.30 3.71 -12.73
N ALA A 48 -1.91 2.74 -11.88
CA ALA A 48 -2.37 1.37 -11.98
C ALA A 48 -3.88 1.27 -11.76
N MET A 49 -4.52 0.30 -12.41
CA MET A 49 -5.95 0.08 -12.28
C MET A 49 -6.29 -0.47 -10.88
N PRO A 50 -7.44 -0.12 -10.28
CA PRO A 50 -7.82 -0.61 -8.95
C PRO A 50 -7.75 -2.12 -8.78
N GLU A 51 -8.15 -2.89 -9.79
CA GLU A 51 -8.08 -4.34 -9.81
C GLU A 51 -6.64 -4.89 -9.78
N GLU A 52 -5.68 -4.20 -10.41
CA GLU A 52 -4.26 -4.57 -10.39
C GLU A 52 -3.67 -4.34 -9.00
N ILE A 53 -4.05 -3.22 -8.37
CA ILE A 53 -3.62 -2.88 -7.00
C ILE A 53 -4.16 -3.90 -5.99
N ILE A 54 -5.44 -4.28 -6.14
CA ILE A 54 -6.07 -5.30 -5.29
C ILE A 54 -5.39 -6.67 -5.49
N ALA A 55 -5.12 -7.04 -6.75
CA ALA A 55 -4.43 -8.29 -7.05
C ALA A 55 -3.02 -8.35 -6.45
N ASP A 56 -2.25 -7.26 -6.56
CA ASP A 56 -0.92 -7.14 -5.94
C ASP A 56 -0.97 -7.31 -4.41
N TYR A 57 -1.92 -6.63 -3.75
CA TYR A 57 -2.10 -6.75 -2.31
C TYR A 57 -2.44 -8.19 -1.88
N LEU A 58 -3.35 -8.85 -2.61
CA LEU A 58 -3.79 -10.21 -2.32
C LEU A 58 -2.71 -11.26 -2.59
N LEU A 59 -1.82 -11.03 -3.56
CA LEU A 59 -0.72 -11.93 -3.89
C LEU A 59 0.19 -12.22 -2.68
N THR A 60 0.32 -11.26 -1.76
CA THR A 60 1.11 -11.44 -0.54
C THR A 60 0.55 -12.58 0.33
N TYR A 61 -0.77 -12.75 0.40
CA TYR A 61 -1.37 -13.84 1.18
C TYR A 61 -1.01 -15.21 0.62
N ASP A 62 -1.05 -15.36 -0.71
CA ASP A 62 -0.70 -16.60 -1.38
C ASP A 62 0.79 -16.93 -1.19
N ARG A 63 1.66 -15.92 -1.32
CA ARG A 63 3.12 -16.08 -1.13
C ARG A 63 3.51 -16.44 0.29
N MET A 64 2.76 -15.96 1.29
CA MET A 64 3.05 -16.23 2.69
C MET A 64 2.38 -17.50 3.23
N LYS A 65 1.44 -18.09 2.48
CA LYS A 65 0.64 -19.24 2.94
C LYS A 65 1.50 -20.39 3.46
N GLN A 66 2.43 -20.88 2.63
CA GLN A 66 3.33 -21.98 3.01
C GLN A 66 4.13 -21.65 4.28
N ARG A 67 4.67 -20.43 4.36
CA ARG A 67 5.45 -19.99 5.53
C ARG A 67 4.61 -19.95 6.80
N TYR A 68 3.35 -19.54 6.70
CA TYR A 68 2.45 -19.55 7.86
C TYR A 68 2.09 -20.98 8.28
N GLU A 69 1.86 -21.88 7.33
CA GLU A 69 1.63 -23.30 7.60
C GLU A 69 2.82 -23.94 8.33
N GLU A 70 4.05 -23.70 7.87
CA GLU A 70 5.30 -24.19 8.51
C GLU A 70 5.46 -23.68 9.95
N LEU A 71 4.98 -22.47 10.24
CA LEU A 71 5.03 -21.86 11.57
C LEU A 71 3.84 -22.23 12.46
N GLY A 72 2.91 -23.06 11.98
CA GLY A 72 1.66 -23.38 12.68
C GLY A 72 0.75 -22.16 12.88
N ILE A 73 0.96 -21.10 12.08
CA ILE A 73 0.16 -19.88 12.13
C ILE A 73 -1.10 -20.11 11.29
N ARG A 74 -2.25 -19.71 11.85
CA ARG A 74 -3.55 -19.75 11.15
C ARG A 74 -3.46 -19.07 9.79
N ASP A 75 -4.13 -19.64 8.78
CA ASP A 75 -4.31 -19.02 7.47
C ASP A 75 -4.78 -17.56 7.63
N GLN A 76 -3.87 -16.65 7.26
CA GLN A 76 -4.08 -15.23 7.44
C GLN A 76 -5.12 -14.67 6.47
N LEU A 77 -5.30 -15.26 5.29
CA LEU A 77 -6.33 -14.80 4.36
C LEU A 77 -7.71 -15.13 4.92
N ALA A 78 -7.88 -16.34 5.44
CA ALA A 78 -9.11 -16.75 6.10
C ALA A 78 -9.40 -15.86 7.31
N ALA A 79 -8.40 -15.64 8.17
CA ALA A 79 -8.56 -14.81 9.36
C ALA A 79 -8.94 -13.35 9.03
N VAL A 80 -8.31 -12.75 8.01
CA VAL A 80 -8.64 -11.38 7.59
C VAL A 80 -10.00 -11.32 6.93
N LYS A 81 -10.38 -12.32 6.11
CA LYS A 81 -11.74 -12.41 5.51
C LYS A 81 -12.83 -12.45 6.58
N GLU A 82 -12.65 -13.24 7.63
CA GLU A 82 -13.56 -13.27 8.78
C GLU A 82 -13.63 -11.91 9.48
N LEU A 83 -12.49 -11.28 9.73
CA LEU A 83 -12.42 -9.98 10.38
C LEU A 83 -13.19 -8.90 9.60
N VAL A 84 -12.96 -8.80 8.29
CA VAL A 84 -13.64 -7.78 7.46
C VAL A 84 -15.12 -8.10 7.26
N ALA A 85 -15.49 -9.37 7.21
CA ALA A 85 -16.91 -9.78 7.17
C ALA A 85 -17.66 -9.34 8.43
N ASN A 86 -17.05 -9.40 9.60
CA ASN A 86 -17.63 -8.87 10.84
C ASN A 86 -17.85 -7.35 10.82
N HIS A 87 -17.20 -6.65 9.88
CA HIS A 87 -17.38 -5.22 9.61
C HIS A 87 -18.24 -4.96 8.36
N ASN A 88 -18.96 -5.98 7.85
CA ASN A 88 -19.81 -5.91 6.66
C ASN A 88 -19.07 -5.42 5.41
N THR A 89 -17.81 -5.82 5.24
CA THR A 89 -16.99 -5.46 4.08
C THR A 89 -16.13 -6.63 3.61
N THR A 90 -15.44 -6.47 2.49
CA THR A 90 -14.42 -7.39 1.99
C THR A 90 -13.05 -6.71 1.96
N ILE A 91 -11.99 -7.47 1.69
CA ILE A 91 -10.65 -6.89 1.53
C ILE A 91 -10.65 -5.94 0.32
N GLU A 92 -11.21 -6.38 -0.80
CA GLU A 92 -11.33 -5.66 -2.06
C GLU A 92 -12.17 -4.38 -1.89
N ALA A 93 -13.32 -4.48 -1.21
CA ALA A 93 -14.16 -3.33 -0.92
C ALA A 93 -13.46 -2.33 0.00
N SER A 94 -12.71 -2.82 0.99
CA SER A 94 -11.94 -1.96 1.92
C SER A 94 -10.79 -1.24 1.23
N LEU A 95 -10.06 -1.92 0.34
CA LEU A 95 -9.01 -1.31 -0.49
C LEU A 95 -9.60 -0.30 -1.47
N THR A 96 -10.70 -0.64 -2.14
CA THR A 96 -11.42 0.27 -3.04
C THR A 96 -11.87 1.55 -2.32
N ALA A 97 -12.49 1.39 -1.15
CA ALA A 97 -12.90 2.51 -0.31
C ALA A 97 -11.70 3.36 0.11
N THR A 98 -10.58 2.72 0.47
CA THR A 98 -9.34 3.43 0.83
C THR A 98 -8.84 4.28 -0.33
N MET A 99 -8.69 3.70 -1.52
CA MET A 99 -8.24 4.42 -2.74
C MET A 99 -9.20 5.56 -3.11
N THR A 100 -10.49 5.39 -2.87
CA THR A 100 -11.50 6.44 -3.13
C THR A 100 -11.42 7.56 -2.10
N SER A 101 -11.24 7.21 -0.82
CA SER A 101 -11.24 8.16 0.29
C SER A 101 -9.96 8.99 0.40
N LEU A 102 -8.82 8.40 0.04
CA LEU A 102 -7.53 9.06 -0.01
C LEU A 102 -7.35 9.54 -1.45
N THR A 103 -8.02 10.62 -1.80
CA THR A 103 -7.95 11.20 -3.15
C THR A 103 -6.49 11.56 -3.44
N MET A 104 -5.82 10.72 -4.24
CA MET A 104 -4.43 10.95 -4.64
C MET A 104 -4.38 11.78 -5.92
N PRO A 105 -3.47 12.76 -6.03
CA PRO A 105 -2.37 13.05 -5.12
C PRO A 105 -2.70 13.99 -3.95
N ASP A 106 -3.91 14.55 -3.89
CA ASP A 106 -4.32 15.61 -2.97
C ASP A 106 -4.04 15.24 -1.51
N PHE A 107 -4.35 14.00 -1.09
CA PHE A 107 -4.03 13.51 0.25
C PHE A 107 -2.55 13.70 0.62
N LEU A 108 -1.61 13.50 -0.30
CA LEU A 108 -0.19 13.67 0.00
C LEU A 108 0.20 15.15 0.06
N LEU A 109 -0.36 15.97 -0.83
CA LEU A 109 -0.11 17.41 -0.88
C LEU A 109 -0.64 18.08 0.39
N ASP A 110 -1.89 17.79 0.76
CA ASP A 110 -2.56 18.30 1.97
C ASP A 110 -1.82 17.93 3.25
N ASN A 111 -1.06 16.82 3.23
CA ASN A 111 -0.28 16.33 4.35
C ASN A 111 1.22 16.64 4.24
N GLY A 112 1.61 17.54 3.33
CA GLY A 112 2.93 18.18 3.32
C GLY A 112 3.95 17.63 2.33
N LEU A 113 3.56 16.80 1.36
CA LEU A 113 4.40 16.53 0.19
C LEU A 113 4.42 17.77 -0.72
N SER A 114 5.58 18.19 -1.23
CA SER A 114 5.62 19.31 -2.17
C SER A 114 5.30 18.88 -3.60
N ASP A 115 4.86 19.82 -4.45
CA ASP A 115 4.64 19.57 -5.89
C ASP A 115 5.90 19.05 -6.59
N THR A 116 7.07 19.54 -6.19
CA THR A 116 8.37 19.07 -6.72
C THR A 116 8.65 17.63 -6.33
N GLU A 117 8.37 17.26 -5.08
CA GLU A 117 8.51 15.88 -4.59
C GLU A 117 7.53 14.95 -5.29
N LEU A 118 6.27 15.38 -5.46
CA LEU A 118 5.24 14.63 -6.20
C LEU A 118 5.64 14.40 -7.66
N THR A 119 6.12 15.44 -8.34
CA THR A 119 6.57 15.34 -9.74
C THR A 119 7.71 14.34 -9.87
N THR A 120 8.71 14.44 -8.98
CA THR A 120 9.86 13.53 -8.97
C THR A 120 9.43 12.09 -8.69
N LEU A 121 8.51 11.89 -7.75
CA LEU A 121 7.96 10.59 -7.42
C LEU A 121 7.23 9.97 -8.61
N ARG A 122 6.35 10.72 -9.28
CA ARG A 122 5.62 10.26 -10.46
C ARG A 122 6.55 9.88 -11.60
N THR A 123 7.57 10.69 -11.89
CA THR A 123 8.57 10.35 -12.90
C THR A 123 9.25 9.03 -12.56
N ARG A 124 9.72 8.86 -11.32
CA ARG A 124 10.38 7.61 -10.90
C ARG A 124 9.49 6.36 -11.03
N LEU A 125 8.18 6.50 -10.87
CA LEU A 125 7.24 5.37 -10.92
C LEU A 125 6.90 4.93 -12.36
N THR A 126 7.07 5.80 -13.35
CA THR A 126 6.62 5.55 -14.73
C THR A 126 7.75 5.53 -15.77
N THR A 127 9.00 5.76 -15.36
CA THR A 127 10.20 5.66 -16.20
C THR A 127 11.16 4.60 -15.70
#